data_AF-M6W449-F1
#
_entry.id   AF-M6W449-F1
#
_cell.length_a   1.000
_cell.length_b   1.000
_cell.length_c   1.000
_cell.angle_alpha   90.00
_cell.angle_beta   90.00
_cell.angle_gamma   90.00
#
_symmetry.space_group_name_H-M   'P 1'
#
loop_
_entity.id
_entity.type
_entity.pdbx_description
1 polymer ?
#
loop_
_entity_poly.entity_id
_entity_poly.type
_entity_poly.pdbx_seq_one_letter_code
_entity_poly.pdbx_strand_id
1 'polypeptide(L)'
;MNFFGEWTFSELRIPGVLQRIGFVYWVVATLFLVFPGKKVLVFLIPILLVHTWILTHIAPPGESMVSLEQGKDIGAWIDRTIFGEKHLWKFSKTWDPEGFLSGIASIATSLFGVICGFILFRREGRGKNRVLSIFGLGFLFTFVGLLWDRSLPMNKSLWTGSYAVYTTGFAFLCIGFFEYLDSLILLKKWNGLDLKIFFQPFFVFGKNAILVFVGSGILARTLSFWTIVLENGKSVGVKVWFFSKLVLFADPYLASLLYAVLHLSVWWGILSFLDKRKIYIKV
;
A
#
# COMPACT_ATOMS: atom_id res chain seq x y z
N MET A 1 6.34 -8.11 -11.47
CA MET A 1 7.38 -8.50 -10.49
C MET A 1 7.49 -10.01 -10.32
N ASN A 2 6.38 -10.75 -10.24
CA ASN A 2 6.42 -12.20 -10.02
C ASN A 2 7.12 -12.96 -11.19
N PHE A 3 7.13 -12.38 -12.39
CA PHE A 3 7.76 -12.93 -13.61
C PHE A 3 9.20 -12.42 -13.87
N PHE A 4 9.89 -11.83 -12.89
CA PHE A 4 11.24 -11.27 -13.10
C PHE A 4 12.30 -12.08 -12.34
N GLY A 5 13.24 -12.68 -13.06
CA GLY A 5 14.30 -13.57 -12.53
C GLY A 5 14.08 -15.03 -12.96
N GLU A 6 14.60 -15.98 -12.17
CA GLU A 6 14.29 -17.40 -12.32
C GLU A 6 12.88 -17.70 -11.77
N TRP A 7 11.97 -18.13 -12.64
CA TRP A 7 10.63 -18.53 -12.29
C TRP A 7 10.21 -19.75 -13.10
N THR A 8 9.41 -20.61 -12.47
CA THR A 8 8.69 -21.70 -13.13
C THR A 8 7.20 -21.46 -12.91
N PHE A 9 6.36 -21.85 -13.88
CA PHE A 9 4.90 -21.73 -13.72
C PHE A 9 4.40 -22.45 -12.46
N SER A 10 5.08 -23.51 -12.03
CA SER A 10 4.78 -24.29 -10.83
C SER A 10 5.06 -23.60 -9.49
N GLU A 11 5.84 -22.51 -9.47
CA GLU A 11 6.24 -21.79 -8.23
C GLU A 11 5.98 -20.28 -8.31
N LEU A 12 5.26 -19.86 -9.35
CA LEU A 12 4.96 -18.46 -9.56
C LEU A 12 3.95 -17.99 -8.51
N ARG A 13 4.31 -16.98 -7.71
CA ARG A 13 3.37 -16.36 -6.78
C ARG A 13 2.18 -15.75 -7.55
N ILE A 14 0.96 -16.18 -7.21
CA ILE A 14 -0.26 -15.68 -7.85
C ILE A 14 -0.74 -14.39 -7.19
N PRO A 15 -0.97 -14.35 -5.87
CA PRO A 15 -1.42 -13.12 -5.21
C PRO A 15 -0.32 -12.06 -5.21
N GLY A 16 -0.70 -10.80 -5.37
CA GLY A 16 0.26 -9.71 -5.37
C GLY A 16 -0.40 -8.35 -5.34
N VAL A 17 0.39 -7.34 -5.01
CA VAL A 17 -0.11 -5.97 -4.76
C VAL A 17 -0.80 -5.41 -6.01
N LEU A 18 -0.22 -5.59 -7.20
CA LEU A 18 -0.81 -5.10 -8.44
C LEU A 18 -2.10 -5.84 -8.80
N GLN A 19 -2.11 -7.16 -8.61
CA GLN A 19 -3.29 -8.00 -8.84
C GLN A 19 -4.44 -7.58 -7.93
N ARG A 20 -4.16 -7.36 -6.63
CA ARG A 20 -5.14 -6.83 -5.67
C ARG A 20 -5.67 -5.47 -6.10
N ILE A 21 -4.78 -4.53 -6.44
CA ILE A 21 -5.20 -3.18 -6.87
C ILE A 21 -6.12 -3.28 -8.08
N GLY A 22 -5.76 -4.10 -9.08
CA GLY A 22 -6.58 -4.34 -10.27
C GLY A 22 -7.95 -4.93 -9.93
N PHE A 23 -7.99 -5.97 -9.08
CA PHE A 23 -9.22 -6.61 -8.63
C PHE A 23 -10.13 -5.64 -7.86
N VAL A 24 -9.59 -4.94 -6.85
CA VAL A 24 -10.36 -3.99 -6.04
C VAL A 24 -10.88 -2.84 -6.90
N TYR A 25 -10.05 -2.30 -7.80
CA TYR A 25 -10.48 -1.26 -8.73
C TYR A 25 -11.61 -1.74 -9.62
N TRP A 26 -11.49 -2.92 -10.23
CA TRP A 26 -12.53 -3.50 -11.07
C TRP A 26 -13.85 -3.69 -10.32
N VAL A 27 -13.82 -4.24 -9.11
CA VAL A 27 -15.02 -4.44 -8.29
C VAL A 27 -15.65 -3.10 -7.91
N VAL A 28 -14.88 -2.16 -7.35
CA VAL A 28 -15.42 -0.87 -6.90
C VAL A 28 -15.93 -0.03 -8.05
N ALA A 29 -15.22 0.00 -9.20
CA ALA A 29 -15.68 0.69 -10.39
C ALA A 29 -17.00 0.10 -10.90
N THR A 30 -17.10 -1.24 -10.96
CA THR A 30 -18.35 -1.93 -11.35
C THR A 30 -19.49 -1.60 -10.38
N LEU A 31 -19.25 -1.68 -9.07
CA LEU A 31 -20.25 -1.32 -8.07
C LEU A 31 -20.68 0.13 -8.18
N PHE A 32 -19.75 1.05 -8.47
CA PHE A 32 -20.05 2.47 -8.66
C PHE A 32 -20.90 2.72 -9.92
N LEU A 33 -20.66 1.98 -11.00
CA LEU A 33 -21.47 2.08 -12.23
C LEU A 33 -22.90 1.56 -12.02
N VAL A 34 -23.07 0.48 -11.25
CA VAL A 34 -24.39 -0.11 -10.96
C VAL A 34 -25.15 0.67 -9.87
N PHE A 35 -24.45 1.16 -8.85
CA PHE A 35 -25.01 1.89 -7.70
C PHE A 35 -24.41 3.30 -7.60
N PRO A 36 -24.74 4.20 -8.55
CA PRO A 36 -24.06 5.48 -8.68
C PRO A 36 -24.25 6.40 -7.47
N GLY A 37 -23.24 7.24 -7.26
CA GLY A 37 -23.22 8.22 -6.18
C GLY A 37 -23.06 7.53 -4.82
N LYS A 38 -23.73 8.07 -3.79
CA LYS A 38 -23.56 7.57 -2.42
C LYS A 38 -24.13 6.16 -2.20
N LYS A 39 -24.92 5.63 -3.14
CA LYS A 39 -25.53 4.29 -3.03
C LYS A 39 -24.49 3.18 -2.94
N VAL A 40 -23.34 3.33 -3.62
CA VAL A 40 -22.21 2.39 -3.55
C VAL A 40 -21.70 2.16 -2.11
N LEU A 41 -21.89 3.14 -1.22
CA LEU A 41 -21.40 3.07 0.15
C LEU A 41 -22.20 2.10 1.02
N VAL A 42 -23.36 1.62 0.57
CA VAL A 42 -24.14 0.60 1.27
C VAL A 42 -23.36 -0.70 1.44
N PHE A 43 -22.39 -0.99 0.56
CA PHE A 43 -21.55 -2.18 0.64
C PHE A 43 -20.43 -2.10 1.69
N LEU A 44 -20.08 -0.89 2.16
CA LEU A 44 -18.92 -0.69 3.04
C LEU A 44 -19.05 -1.46 4.36
N ILE A 45 -20.15 -1.25 5.08
CA ILE A 45 -20.38 -1.86 6.39
C ILE A 45 -20.59 -3.39 6.28
N PRO A 46 -21.42 -3.90 5.36
CA PRO A 46 -21.55 -5.35 5.17
C PRO A 46 -20.23 -6.05 4.86
N ILE A 47 -19.37 -5.49 3.99
CA ILE A 47 -18.06 -6.09 3.68
C ILE A 47 -17.20 -6.20 4.94
N LEU A 48 -17.12 -5.13 5.74
CA LEU A 48 -16.33 -5.14 6.98
C LEU A 48 -16.89 -6.13 8.01
N LEU A 49 -18.21 -6.20 8.17
CA LEU A 49 -18.87 -7.07 9.15
C LEU A 49 -18.77 -8.54 8.75
N VAL A 50 -19.06 -8.87 7.49
CA VAL A 50 -18.97 -10.25 6.98
C VAL A 50 -17.53 -10.74 7.04
N HIS A 51 -16.56 -9.91 6.62
CA HIS A 51 -15.14 -10.25 6.73
C HIS A 51 -14.73 -10.51 8.19
N THR A 52 -15.11 -9.62 9.10
CA THR A 52 -14.80 -9.77 10.54
C THR A 52 -15.46 -11.02 11.11
N TRP A 53 -16.72 -11.28 10.75
CA TRP A 53 -17.44 -12.47 11.20
C TRP A 53 -16.76 -13.76 10.73
N ILE A 54 -16.37 -13.85 9.46
CA ILE A 54 -15.61 -14.98 8.91
C ILE A 54 -14.33 -15.21 9.72
N LEU A 55 -13.54 -14.15 9.95
CA LEU A 55 -12.27 -14.27 10.68
C LEU A 55 -12.41 -14.68 12.14
N THR A 56 -13.55 -14.37 12.78
CA THR A 56 -13.72 -14.54 14.23
C THR A 56 -14.59 -15.73 14.62
N HIS A 57 -15.40 -16.25 13.70
CA HIS A 57 -16.37 -17.31 13.99
C HIS A 57 -16.15 -18.59 13.18
N ILE A 58 -15.37 -18.54 12.09
CA ILE A 58 -15.10 -19.71 11.25
C ILE A 58 -13.70 -20.24 11.54
N ALA A 59 -13.62 -21.45 12.11
CA ALA A 59 -12.36 -22.17 12.24
C ALA A 59 -11.98 -22.78 10.89
N PRO A 60 -10.68 -22.77 10.51
CA PRO A 60 -10.22 -23.51 9.35
C PRO A 60 -10.60 -25.00 9.44
N PRO A 61 -10.94 -25.65 8.32
CA PRO A 61 -11.10 -27.10 8.28
C PRO A 61 -9.86 -27.83 8.82
N GLY A 62 -10.08 -28.69 9.81
CA GLY A 62 -9.02 -29.42 10.52
C GLY A 62 -8.57 -28.78 11.83
N GLU A 63 -8.98 -27.54 12.11
CA GLU A 63 -8.69 -26.84 13.38
C GLU A 63 -9.92 -26.82 14.29
N SER A 64 -9.71 -26.99 15.60
CA SER A 64 -10.81 -27.02 16.58
C SER A 64 -11.20 -25.63 17.10
N MET A 65 -10.38 -24.61 16.84
CA MET A 65 -10.58 -23.25 17.36
C MET A 65 -10.26 -22.21 16.29
N VAL A 66 -10.93 -21.07 16.38
CA VAL A 66 -10.60 -19.88 15.57
C VAL A 66 -9.29 -19.29 16.09
N SER A 67 -8.38 -18.97 15.17
CA SER A 67 -7.12 -18.29 15.48
C SER A 67 -6.83 -17.22 14.44
N LEU A 68 -6.25 -16.11 14.89
CA LEU A 68 -5.69 -15.05 14.03
C LEU A 68 -4.16 -15.09 13.99
N GLU A 69 -3.56 -16.16 14.54
CA GLU A 69 -2.13 -16.40 14.47
C GLU A 69 -1.69 -16.70 13.03
N GLN A 70 -0.42 -16.41 12.77
CA GLN A 70 0.19 -16.56 11.46
C GLN A 70 -0.02 -17.98 10.88
N GLY A 71 -0.73 -18.07 9.76
CA GLY A 71 -0.92 -19.31 9.00
C GLY A 71 -2.01 -20.25 9.52
N LYS A 72 -2.55 -19.98 10.71
CA LYS A 72 -3.61 -20.78 11.36
C LYS A 72 -5.00 -20.21 11.18
N ASP A 73 -5.13 -19.05 10.56
CA ASP A 73 -6.42 -18.41 10.33
C ASP A 73 -7.14 -18.96 9.09
N ILE A 74 -8.44 -18.69 9.00
CA ILE A 74 -9.28 -19.14 7.88
C ILE A 74 -8.83 -18.53 6.54
N GLY A 75 -8.29 -17.31 6.54
CA GLY A 75 -7.75 -16.67 5.34
C GLY A 75 -6.54 -17.42 4.79
N ALA A 76 -5.63 -17.83 5.67
CA ALA A 76 -4.48 -18.67 5.29
C ALA A 76 -4.91 -20.02 4.72
N TRP A 77 -5.93 -20.66 5.29
CA TRP A 77 -6.50 -21.90 4.74
C TRP A 77 -7.14 -21.69 3.35
N ILE A 78 -7.90 -20.61 3.18
CA ILE A 78 -8.50 -20.25 1.88
C ILE A 78 -7.39 -20.02 0.84
N ASP A 79 -6.34 -19.30 1.19
CA ASP A 79 -5.22 -19.02 0.30
C ASP A 79 -4.54 -20.31 -0.18
N ARG A 80 -4.26 -21.25 0.74
CA ARG A 80 -3.69 -22.56 0.40
C ARG A 80 -4.63 -23.38 -0.49
N THR A 81 -5.93 -23.29 -0.26
CA THR A 81 -6.93 -24.06 -1.00
C THR A 81 -7.14 -23.51 -2.42
N ILE A 82 -7.19 -22.19 -2.58
CA ILE A 82 -7.45 -21.54 -3.87
C ILE A 82 -6.20 -21.48 -4.74
N PHE A 83 -5.07 -21.05 -4.16
CA PHE A 83 -3.85 -20.79 -4.93
C PHE A 83 -2.86 -21.95 -4.88
N GLY A 84 -2.89 -22.77 -3.82
CA GLY A 84 -1.85 -23.76 -3.54
C GLY A 84 -0.61 -23.14 -2.90
N GLU A 85 0.04 -23.87 -1.99
CA GLU A 85 1.18 -23.39 -1.19
C GLU A 85 2.36 -22.87 -2.03
N LYS A 86 2.61 -23.51 -3.18
CA LYS A 86 3.70 -23.13 -4.11
C LYS A 86 3.51 -21.75 -4.72
N HIS A 87 2.28 -21.23 -4.72
CA HIS A 87 1.91 -19.97 -5.33
C HIS A 87 1.69 -18.84 -4.30
N LEU A 88 1.95 -19.11 -3.02
CA LEU A 88 1.87 -18.11 -1.95
C LEU A 88 3.21 -17.37 -1.77
N TRP A 89 3.21 -16.39 -0.87
CA TRP A 89 4.39 -15.60 -0.58
C TRP A 89 5.54 -16.47 -0.02
N LYS A 90 6.70 -16.42 -0.68
CA LYS A 90 7.85 -17.31 -0.40
C LYS A 90 8.35 -17.29 1.06
N PHE A 91 8.12 -16.21 1.79
CA PHE A 91 8.59 -16.06 3.17
C PHE A 91 7.65 -16.71 4.19
N SER A 92 6.34 -16.61 3.99
CA SER A 92 5.34 -17.23 4.88
C SER A 92 5.07 -18.68 4.51
N LYS A 93 5.03 -19.00 3.20
CA LYS A 93 4.66 -20.29 2.58
C LYS A 93 3.27 -20.83 2.91
N THR A 94 2.65 -20.34 3.98
CA THR A 94 1.40 -20.85 4.54
C THR A 94 0.23 -19.87 4.39
N TRP A 95 0.49 -18.58 4.15
CA TRP A 95 -0.54 -17.56 3.86
C TRP A 95 0.01 -16.52 2.90
N ASP A 96 -0.85 -15.74 2.26
CA ASP A 96 -0.40 -14.59 1.47
C ASP A 96 -1.04 -13.30 2.03
N PRO A 97 -0.26 -12.26 2.39
CA PRO A 97 -0.83 -10.96 2.74
C PRO A 97 -1.76 -10.45 1.63
N GLU A 98 -1.39 -10.78 0.38
CA GLU A 98 -2.00 -10.73 -0.97
C GLU A 98 -3.34 -11.42 -1.19
N GLY A 99 -3.74 -12.23 -0.22
CA GLY A 99 -4.68 -13.34 -0.34
C GLY A 99 -6.11 -12.97 -0.74
N PHE A 100 -6.92 -14.01 -0.93
CA PHE A 100 -8.28 -13.84 -1.43
C PHE A 100 -9.17 -13.07 -0.45
N LEU A 101 -9.18 -13.51 0.81
CA LEU A 101 -10.04 -12.93 1.84
C LEU A 101 -9.63 -11.49 2.18
N SER A 102 -8.34 -11.23 2.31
CA SER A 102 -7.80 -9.89 2.55
C SER A 102 -7.98 -8.97 1.33
N GLY A 103 -7.99 -9.53 0.12
CA GLY A 103 -8.36 -8.84 -1.13
C GLY A 103 -9.81 -8.36 -1.13
N ILE A 104 -10.76 -9.19 -0.66
CA ILE A 104 -12.16 -8.78 -0.48
C ILE A 104 -12.28 -7.67 0.56
N ALA A 105 -11.60 -7.81 1.71
CA ALA A 105 -11.61 -6.77 2.75
C ALA A 105 -11.05 -5.43 2.24
N SER A 106 -10.08 -5.47 1.32
CA SER A 106 -9.49 -4.26 0.71
C SER A 106 -10.49 -3.43 -0.11
N ILE A 107 -11.61 -4.03 -0.54
CA ILE A 107 -12.72 -3.30 -1.18
C ILE A 107 -13.29 -2.24 -0.23
N ALA A 108 -13.42 -2.56 1.06
CA ALA A 108 -13.89 -1.60 2.06
C ALA A 108 -12.96 -0.37 2.16
N THR A 109 -11.64 -0.57 2.15
CA THR A 109 -10.66 0.52 2.13
C THR A 109 -10.80 1.40 0.89
N SER A 110 -11.05 0.80 -0.28
CA SER A 110 -11.29 1.57 -1.50
C SER A 110 -12.61 2.36 -1.44
N LEU A 111 -13.68 1.80 -0.86
CA LEU A 111 -14.94 2.50 -0.62
C LEU A 111 -14.80 3.68 0.36
N PHE A 112 -13.94 3.58 1.38
CA PHE A 112 -13.56 4.74 2.18
C PHE A 112 -12.87 5.83 1.34
N GLY A 113 -12.04 5.44 0.38
CA GLY A 113 -11.49 6.35 -0.63
C GLY A 113 -12.57 7.05 -1.47
N VAL A 114 -13.64 6.33 -1.83
CA VAL A 114 -14.81 6.92 -2.51
C VAL A 114 -15.51 7.97 -1.64
N ILE A 115 -15.63 7.74 -0.33
CA ILE A 115 -16.13 8.76 0.62
C ILE A 115 -15.26 10.02 0.57
N CYS A 116 -13.93 9.85 0.63
CA CYS A 116 -12.99 10.97 0.53
C CYS A 116 -13.18 11.72 -0.80
N GLY A 117 -13.30 10.99 -1.92
CA GLY A 117 -13.59 11.55 -3.24
C GLY A 117 -14.86 12.41 -3.27
N PHE A 118 -15.96 11.95 -2.67
CA PHE A 118 -17.19 12.75 -2.60
C PHE A 118 -17.01 14.07 -1.84
N ILE A 119 -16.13 14.10 -0.83
CA ILE A 119 -15.83 15.32 -0.08
C ILE A 119 -14.96 16.27 -0.91
N LEU A 120 -13.93 15.74 -1.58
CA LEU A 120 -13.01 16.51 -2.41
C LEU A 120 -13.69 17.11 -3.66
N PHE A 121 -14.57 16.34 -4.32
CA PHE A 121 -15.24 16.78 -5.55
C PHE A 121 -16.53 17.57 -5.32
N ARG A 122 -16.93 17.80 -4.07
CA ARG A 122 -18.07 18.66 -3.76
C ARG A 122 -17.78 20.10 -4.20
N ARG A 123 -18.64 20.65 -5.06
CA ARG A 123 -18.51 22.03 -5.59
C ARG A 123 -18.72 23.08 -4.50
N GLU A 124 -19.64 22.82 -3.58
CA GLU A 124 -19.93 23.65 -2.41
C GLU A 124 -18.96 23.35 -1.27
N GLY A 125 -18.31 24.37 -0.72
CA GLY A 125 -17.41 24.22 0.43
C GLY A 125 -15.92 24.11 0.10
N ARG A 126 -15.46 24.61 -1.05
CA ARG A 126 -14.02 24.84 -1.29
C ARG A 126 -13.44 25.67 -0.13
N GLY A 127 -12.45 25.12 0.59
CA GLY A 127 -11.82 25.79 1.73
C GLY A 127 -12.05 25.09 3.07
N LYS A 128 -12.23 25.90 4.13
CA LYS A 128 -12.15 25.48 5.55
C LYS A 128 -13.08 24.31 5.91
N ASN A 129 -14.32 24.28 5.40
CA ASN A 129 -15.29 23.22 5.72
C ASN A 129 -14.87 21.85 5.18
N ARG A 130 -14.28 21.80 3.98
CA ARG A 130 -13.72 20.57 3.41
C ARG A 130 -12.60 20.04 4.29
N VAL A 131 -11.62 20.89 4.61
CA VAL A 131 -10.48 20.55 5.46
C VAL A 131 -10.96 20.01 6.81
N LEU A 132 -11.88 20.72 7.46
CA LEU A 132 -12.48 20.29 8.73
C LEU A 132 -13.20 18.94 8.61
N SER A 133 -13.96 18.71 7.54
CA SER A 133 -14.66 17.43 7.35
C SER A 133 -13.71 16.25 7.15
N ILE A 134 -12.63 16.44 6.38
CA ILE A 134 -11.63 15.41 6.14
C ILE A 134 -10.85 15.11 7.42
N PHE A 135 -10.39 16.13 8.15
CA PHE A 135 -9.75 15.94 9.45
C PHE A 135 -10.67 15.29 10.47
N GLY A 136 -11.93 15.76 10.57
CA GLY A 136 -12.92 15.22 11.50
C GLY A 136 -13.18 13.73 11.26
N LEU A 137 -13.36 13.33 10.00
CA LEU A 137 -13.47 11.92 9.63
C LEU A 137 -12.17 11.16 9.84
N GLY A 138 -11.01 11.78 9.57
CA GLY A 138 -9.70 11.18 9.84
C GLY A 138 -9.51 10.83 11.31
N PHE A 139 -9.78 11.78 12.22
CA PHE A 139 -9.73 11.52 13.66
C PHE A 139 -10.78 10.49 14.09
N LEU A 140 -12.00 10.57 13.58
CA LEU A 140 -13.06 9.62 13.88
C LEU A 140 -12.65 8.19 13.49
N PHE A 141 -12.20 7.97 12.26
CA PHE A 141 -11.80 6.64 11.80
C PHE A 141 -10.55 6.14 12.52
N THR A 142 -9.56 6.99 12.79
CA THR A 142 -8.39 6.59 13.60
C THR A 142 -8.83 6.14 14.99
N PHE A 143 -9.71 6.89 15.64
CA PHE A 143 -10.22 6.54 16.97
C PHE A 143 -11.06 5.26 16.96
N VAL A 144 -11.97 5.11 16.01
CA VAL A 144 -12.78 3.88 15.84
C VAL A 144 -11.88 2.68 15.58
N GLY A 145 -10.86 2.81 14.73
CA GLY A 145 -9.89 1.74 14.47
C GLY A 145 -9.14 1.30 15.74
N LEU A 146 -8.68 2.26 16.55
CA LEU A 146 -8.02 2.00 17.83
C LEU A 146 -8.95 1.36 18.87
N LEU A 147 -10.22 1.75 18.92
CA LEU A 147 -11.19 1.10 19.81
C LEU A 147 -11.51 -0.32 19.35
N TRP A 148 -11.64 -0.52 18.04
CA TRP A 148 -11.94 -1.83 17.46
C TRP A 148 -10.77 -2.80 17.65
N ASP A 149 -9.51 -2.33 17.61
CA ASP A 149 -8.31 -3.12 17.88
C ASP A 149 -8.38 -3.96 19.17
N ARG A 150 -9.08 -3.47 20.19
CA ARG A 150 -9.27 -4.18 21.48
C ARG A 150 -10.06 -5.47 21.36
N SER A 151 -10.93 -5.58 20.35
CA SER A 151 -11.77 -6.77 20.11
C SER A 151 -11.37 -7.54 18.85
N LEU A 152 -10.75 -6.86 17.88
CA LEU A 152 -10.22 -7.43 16.67
C LEU A 152 -8.82 -6.82 16.43
N PRO A 153 -7.74 -7.53 16.77
CA PRO A 153 -6.39 -7.00 16.62
C PRO A 153 -6.11 -6.51 15.19
N MET A 154 -5.41 -5.39 15.06
CA MET A 154 -4.96 -4.85 13.79
C MET A 154 -3.99 -5.82 13.15
N ASN A 155 -4.40 -6.41 12.02
CA ASN A 155 -3.59 -7.36 11.28
C ASN A 155 -3.61 -6.98 9.81
N LYS A 156 -2.44 -6.55 9.32
CA LYS A 156 -2.25 -6.13 7.92
C LYS A 156 -2.39 -7.30 6.94
N SER A 157 -1.86 -8.48 7.28
CA SER A 157 -1.90 -9.64 6.38
C SER A 157 -3.32 -10.11 6.13
N LEU A 158 -4.17 -10.07 7.16
CA LEU A 158 -5.59 -10.39 7.06
C LEU A 158 -6.45 -9.21 6.62
N TRP A 159 -5.88 -8.01 6.59
CA TRP A 159 -6.59 -6.76 6.32
C TRP A 159 -7.83 -6.60 7.22
N THR A 160 -7.64 -6.79 8.54
CA THR A 160 -8.75 -6.75 9.51
C THR A 160 -9.51 -5.43 9.47
N GLY A 161 -10.79 -5.45 9.87
CA GLY A 161 -11.62 -4.24 9.88
C GLY A 161 -11.03 -3.11 10.72
N SER A 162 -10.46 -3.43 11.89
CA SER A 162 -9.74 -2.48 12.75
C SER A 162 -8.57 -1.83 12.02
N TYR A 163 -7.74 -2.63 11.33
CA TYR A 163 -6.62 -2.14 10.52
C TYR A 163 -7.09 -1.27 9.34
N ALA A 164 -8.12 -1.70 8.61
CA ALA A 164 -8.66 -0.98 7.46
C ALA A 164 -9.24 0.39 7.85
N VAL A 165 -10.00 0.47 8.95
CA VAL A 165 -10.59 1.71 9.45
C VAL A 165 -9.49 2.64 10.02
N TYR A 166 -8.56 2.10 10.79
CA TYR A 166 -7.45 2.87 11.35
C TYR A 166 -6.58 3.52 10.26
N THR A 167 -6.15 2.74 9.28
CA THR A 167 -5.33 3.25 8.17
C THR A 167 -6.08 4.20 7.27
N THR A 168 -7.40 4.02 7.11
CA THR A 168 -8.27 5.01 6.47
C THR A 168 -8.23 6.35 7.22
N GLY A 169 -8.32 6.33 8.55
CA GLY A 169 -8.21 7.54 9.36
C GLY A 169 -6.92 8.30 9.10
N PHE A 170 -5.78 7.59 9.12
CA PHE A 170 -4.48 8.18 8.77
C PHE A 170 -4.43 8.73 7.34
N ALA A 171 -4.98 8.01 6.35
CA ALA A 171 -5.04 8.49 4.98
C ALA A 171 -5.86 9.78 4.87
N PHE A 172 -6.99 9.88 5.58
CA PHE A 172 -7.79 11.10 5.65
C PHE A 172 -7.02 12.24 6.32
N LEU A 173 -6.30 11.99 7.43
CA LEU A 173 -5.46 13.02 8.07
C LEU A 173 -4.37 13.53 7.12
N CYS A 174 -3.71 12.64 6.37
CA CYS A 174 -2.72 13.03 5.36
C CYS A 174 -3.34 13.87 4.24
N ILE A 175 -4.50 13.46 3.70
CA ILE A 175 -5.20 14.25 2.67
C ILE A 175 -5.65 15.60 3.23
N GLY A 176 -6.17 15.63 4.45
CA GLY A 176 -6.57 16.85 5.15
C GLY A 176 -5.41 17.82 5.33
N PHE A 177 -4.21 17.32 5.64
CA PHE A 177 -2.99 18.12 5.71
C PHE A 177 -2.64 18.76 4.37
N PHE A 178 -2.68 18.00 3.27
CA PHE A 178 -2.40 18.57 1.94
C PHE A 178 -3.49 19.53 1.45
N GLU A 179 -4.77 19.26 1.72
CA GLU A 179 -5.86 20.21 1.43
C GLU A 179 -5.73 21.49 2.28
N TYR A 180 -5.26 21.39 3.52
CA TYR A 180 -4.97 22.55 4.35
C TYR A 180 -3.83 23.40 3.75
N LEU A 181 -2.73 22.77 3.35
CA LEU A 181 -1.62 23.46 2.67
C LEU A 181 -2.08 24.15 1.38
N ASP A 182 -2.88 23.47 0.55
CA ASP A 182 -3.45 24.05 -0.67
C ASP A 182 -4.32 25.27 -0.35
N SER A 183 -5.12 25.21 0.72
CA SER A 183 -5.95 26.35 1.16
C SER A 183 -5.11 27.57 1.59
N LEU A 184 -3.92 27.38 2.17
CA LEU A 184 -3.02 28.48 2.54
C LEU A 184 -2.41 29.18 1.32
N ILE A 185 -2.10 28.41 0.26
CA ILE A 185 -1.62 28.94 -1.02
C ILE A 185 -2.71 29.81 -1.66
N LEU A 186 -3.94 29.31 -1.72
CA LEU A 186 -5.08 30.04 -2.32
C LEU A 186 -5.37 31.37 -1.61
N LEU A 187 -5.14 31.43 -0.29
CA LEU A 187 -5.29 32.64 0.51
C LEU A 187 -4.10 33.62 0.38
N LYS A 188 -3.15 33.37 -0.53
CA LYS A 188 -1.90 34.14 -0.72
C LYS A 188 -1.07 34.33 0.56
N LYS A 189 -1.29 33.48 1.58
CA LYS A 189 -0.55 33.57 2.85
C LYS A 189 0.88 33.07 2.70
N TRP A 190 1.13 32.22 1.71
CA TRP A 190 2.43 31.63 1.40
C TRP A 190 2.73 31.76 -0.10
N ASN A 191 4.01 31.94 -0.45
CA ASN A 191 4.45 31.91 -1.84
C ASN A 191 4.33 30.49 -2.38
N GLY A 192 3.40 30.28 -3.33
CA GLY A 192 3.17 28.96 -3.95
C GLY A 192 4.37 28.40 -4.71
N LEU A 193 5.39 29.22 -5.01
CA LEU A 193 6.64 28.78 -5.63
C LEU A 193 7.50 27.96 -4.66
N ASP A 194 7.61 28.39 -3.40
CA ASP A 194 8.46 27.75 -2.38
C ASP A 194 7.92 26.36 -2.00
N LEU A 195 6.59 26.25 -1.88
CA LEU A 195 5.90 24.98 -1.63
C LEU A 195 6.05 24.00 -2.81
N LYS A 196 5.96 24.49 -4.05
CA LYS A 196 6.15 23.62 -5.22
C LYS A 196 7.55 23.05 -5.29
N ILE A 197 8.57 23.83 -4.95
CA ILE A 197 9.96 23.38 -4.90
C ILE A 197 10.13 22.36 -3.77
N PHE A 198 9.66 22.67 -2.57
CA PHE A 198 9.78 21.80 -1.41
C PHE A 198 9.07 20.45 -1.60
N PHE A 199 7.86 20.47 -2.18
CA PHE A 199 7.07 19.27 -2.44
C PHE A 199 7.34 18.64 -3.82
N GLN A 200 8.28 19.17 -4.61
CA GLN A 200 8.59 18.65 -5.93
C GLN A 200 8.88 17.13 -5.93
N PRO A 201 9.63 16.56 -4.97
CA PRO A 201 9.83 15.12 -4.89
C PRO A 201 8.48 14.38 -4.79
N PHE A 202 7.61 14.79 -3.87
CA PHE A 202 6.29 14.17 -3.69
C PHE A 202 5.44 14.20 -4.97
N PHE A 203 5.50 15.30 -5.73
CA PHE A 203 4.79 15.39 -7.01
C PHE A 203 5.31 14.41 -8.06
N VAL A 204 6.62 14.32 -8.25
CA VAL A 204 7.19 13.45 -9.31
C VAL A 204 7.03 11.97 -8.96
N PHE A 205 7.18 11.61 -7.69
CA PHE A 205 6.89 10.26 -7.20
C PHE A 205 5.40 9.93 -7.33
N GLY A 206 4.50 10.86 -6.98
CA GLY A 206 3.05 10.64 -7.08
C GLY A 206 2.58 10.46 -8.53
N LYS A 207 3.04 11.29 -9.48
CA LYS A 207 2.63 11.20 -10.89
C LYS A 207 3.10 9.92 -11.60
N ASN A 208 4.20 9.32 -11.12
CA ASN A 208 4.84 8.15 -11.72
C ASN A 208 4.94 6.98 -10.71
N ALA A 209 3.97 6.86 -9.80
CA ALA A 209 4.01 5.89 -8.69
C ALA A 209 4.16 4.44 -9.15
N ILE A 210 3.48 4.04 -10.23
CA ILE A 210 3.55 2.68 -10.79
C ILE A 210 4.93 2.41 -11.38
N LEU A 211 5.48 3.37 -12.13
CA LEU A 211 6.80 3.26 -12.73
C LEU A 211 7.86 3.05 -11.65
N VAL A 212 7.87 3.88 -10.61
CA VAL A 212 8.86 3.72 -9.53
C VAL A 212 8.62 2.45 -8.73
N PHE A 213 7.37 2.03 -8.50
CA PHE A 213 7.07 0.77 -7.83
C PHE A 213 7.63 -0.42 -8.61
N VAL A 214 7.27 -0.56 -9.89
CA VAL A 214 7.72 -1.68 -10.74
C VAL A 214 9.21 -1.59 -11.03
N GLY A 215 9.67 -0.42 -11.45
CA GLY A 215 11.05 -0.16 -11.86
C GLY A 215 12.05 -0.34 -10.72
N SER A 216 11.73 0.13 -9.51
CA SER A 216 12.62 -0.07 -8.34
C SER A 216 12.75 -1.54 -7.97
N GLY A 217 11.67 -2.31 -8.09
CA GLY A 217 11.72 -3.75 -7.85
C GLY A 217 12.47 -4.51 -8.94
N ILE A 218 12.42 -4.08 -10.20
CA ILE A 218 13.23 -4.65 -11.29
C ILE A 218 14.71 -4.34 -11.02
N LEU A 219 15.04 -3.07 -10.81
CA LEU A 219 16.40 -2.61 -10.53
C LEU A 219 17.02 -3.37 -9.35
N ALA A 220 16.29 -3.47 -8.23
CA ALA A 220 16.78 -4.16 -7.03
C ALA A 220 17.09 -5.64 -7.30
N ARG A 221 16.26 -6.33 -8.09
CA ARG A 221 16.50 -7.73 -8.46
C ARG A 221 17.67 -7.88 -9.42
N THR A 222 17.78 -7.01 -10.43
CA THR A 222 18.92 -7.00 -11.35
C THR A 222 20.24 -6.81 -10.61
N LEU A 223 20.29 -5.86 -9.67
CA LEU A 223 21.47 -5.63 -8.81
C LEU A 223 21.77 -6.78 -7.86
N SER A 224 20.79 -7.64 -7.56
CA SER A 224 21.01 -8.85 -6.78
C SER A 224 21.52 -10.03 -7.63
N PHE A 225 21.12 -10.12 -8.90
CA PHE A 225 21.59 -11.15 -9.83
C PHE A 225 23.02 -10.89 -10.31
N TRP A 226 23.41 -9.63 -10.50
CA TRP A 226 24.79 -9.30 -10.86
C TRP A 226 25.68 -9.52 -9.64
N THR A 227 26.59 -10.48 -9.72
CA THR A 227 27.50 -10.83 -8.62
C THR A 227 28.90 -10.30 -8.87
N ILE A 228 29.54 -9.82 -7.81
CA ILE A 228 30.95 -9.44 -7.77
C ILE A 228 31.68 -10.43 -6.87
N VAL A 229 32.83 -10.93 -7.33
CA VAL A 229 33.71 -11.78 -6.53
C VAL A 229 34.53 -10.89 -5.59
N LEU A 230 34.41 -11.13 -4.29
CA LEU A 230 35.20 -10.45 -3.26
C LEU A 230 36.61 -11.03 -3.19
N GLU A 231 37.54 -10.31 -2.54
CA GLU A 231 38.93 -10.74 -2.32
C GLU A 231 39.05 -12.08 -1.57
N ASN A 232 38.01 -12.46 -0.80
CA ASN A 232 37.92 -13.75 -0.10
C ASN A 232 37.34 -14.89 -0.96
N GLY A 233 37.17 -14.68 -2.27
CA GLY A 233 36.62 -15.65 -3.22
C GLY A 233 35.10 -15.83 -3.16
N LYS A 234 34.38 -15.15 -2.27
CA LYS A 234 32.91 -15.24 -2.19
C LYS A 234 32.25 -14.30 -3.21
N SER A 235 31.27 -14.82 -3.94
CA SER A 235 30.44 -14.02 -4.85
C SER A 235 29.28 -13.39 -4.08
N VAL A 236 29.15 -12.06 -4.15
CA VAL A 236 28.03 -11.32 -3.54
C VAL A 236 27.34 -10.46 -4.59
N GLY A 237 26.01 -10.31 -4.48
CA GLY A 237 25.27 -9.41 -5.37
C GLY A 237 25.75 -7.96 -5.24
N VAL A 238 25.74 -7.19 -6.34
CA VAL A 238 26.13 -5.77 -6.38
C VAL A 238 25.41 -4.97 -5.29
N LYS A 239 24.15 -5.28 -5.02
CA LYS A 239 23.38 -4.66 -3.93
C LYS A 239 24.05 -4.82 -2.55
N VAL A 240 24.50 -6.04 -2.24
CA VAL A 240 25.14 -6.38 -0.96
C VAL A 240 26.55 -5.78 -0.91
N TRP A 241 27.27 -5.83 -2.03
CA TRP A 241 28.59 -5.20 -2.15
C TRP A 241 28.51 -3.69 -1.89
N PHE A 242 27.57 -2.99 -2.52
CA PHE A 242 27.41 -1.54 -2.34
C PHE A 242 27.07 -1.19 -0.88
N PHE A 243 26.16 -1.94 -0.26
CA PHE A 243 25.85 -1.78 1.16
C PHE A 243 27.08 -2.02 2.05
N SER A 244 27.88 -3.05 1.76
CA SER A 244 29.11 -3.35 2.50
C SER A 244 30.10 -2.18 2.48
N LYS A 245 30.16 -1.41 1.39
CA LYS A 245 31.03 -0.23 1.29
C LYS A 245 30.53 0.93 2.13
N LEU A 246 29.22 1.11 2.28
CA LEU A 246 28.65 2.16 3.13
C LEU A 246 28.92 1.90 4.62
N VAL A 247 28.87 0.64 5.05
CA VAL A 247 29.13 0.23 6.45
C VAL A 247 30.61 0.42 6.84
N LEU A 248 31.53 0.61 5.87
CA LEU A 248 32.93 0.96 6.18
C LEU A 248 33.10 2.40 6.69
N PHE A 249 32.15 3.29 6.35
CA PHE A 249 32.24 4.73 6.67
C PHE A 249 31.20 5.19 7.69
N ALA A 250 30.22 4.35 8.02
CA ALA A 250 29.11 4.66 8.90
C ALA A 250 28.68 3.43 9.70
N ASP A 251 28.06 3.64 10.85
CA ASP A 251 27.43 2.54 11.59
C ASP A 251 26.31 1.90 10.73
N PRO A 252 25.91 0.64 11.01
CA PRO A 252 24.93 -0.07 10.19
C PRO A 252 23.57 0.63 10.03
N TYR A 253 23.13 1.39 11.04
CA TYR A 253 21.86 2.12 10.97
C TYR A 253 21.98 3.32 10.02
N LEU A 254 23.04 4.12 10.18
CA LEU A 254 23.31 5.25 9.29
C LEU A 254 23.59 4.79 7.86
N ALA A 255 24.33 3.70 7.67
CA ALA A 255 24.59 3.11 6.35
C ALA A 255 23.28 2.67 5.66
N SER A 256 22.33 2.09 6.40
CA SER A 256 21.00 1.74 5.89
C SER A 256 20.19 2.98 5.49
N LEU A 257 20.23 4.03 6.30
CA LEU A 257 19.59 5.30 5.97
C LEU A 257 20.19 5.94 4.72
N LEU A 258 21.51 6.02 4.63
CA LEU A 258 22.23 6.56 3.47
C LEU A 258 21.90 5.78 2.20
N TYR A 259 21.88 4.45 2.29
CA TYR A 259 21.48 3.59 1.17
C TYR A 259 20.06 3.93 0.69
N ALA A 260 19.11 4.10 1.61
CA ALA A 260 17.73 4.46 1.27
C ALA A 260 17.65 5.87 0.64
N VAL A 261 18.35 6.86 1.20
CA VAL A 261 18.39 8.24 0.67
C VAL A 261 19.00 8.27 -0.73
N LEU A 262 20.11 7.56 -0.95
CA LEU A 262 20.76 7.47 -2.27
C LEU A 262 19.83 6.82 -3.29
N HIS A 263 19.20 5.70 -2.93
CA HIS A 263 18.25 5.03 -3.80
C HIS A 263 17.05 5.93 -4.16
N LEU A 264 16.49 6.65 -3.18
CA LEU A 264 15.42 7.62 -3.42
C LEU A 264 15.89 8.79 -4.28
N SER A 265 17.13 9.27 -4.10
CA SER A 265 17.71 10.37 -4.87
C SER A 265 17.93 10.00 -6.34
N VAL A 266 18.36 8.77 -6.61
CA VAL A 266 18.48 8.24 -7.98
C VAL A 266 17.11 8.19 -8.65
N TRP A 267 16.10 7.61 -7.99
CA TRP A 267 14.73 7.59 -8.52
C TRP A 267 14.17 8.98 -8.70
N TRP A 268 14.42 9.88 -7.75
CA TRP A 268 14.01 11.27 -7.84
C TRP A 268 14.59 11.96 -9.09
N GLY A 269 15.87 11.76 -9.39
CA GLY A 269 16.52 12.28 -10.59
C GLY A 269 15.86 11.76 -11.88
N ILE A 270 15.63 10.44 -11.95
CA ILE A 270 14.95 9.79 -13.09
C ILE A 270 13.54 10.36 -13.28
N LEU A 271 12.74 10.39 -12.22
CA LEU A 271 11.35 10.86 -12.28
C LEU A 271 11.27 12.37 -12.56
N SER A 272 12.20 13.17 -12.05
CA SER A 272 12.27 14.59 -12.34
C SER A 272 12.60 14.86 -13.81
N PHE A 273 13.47 14.05 -14.42
CA PHE A 273 13.72 14.10 -15.85
C PHE A 273 12.47 13.76 -16.68
N LEU A 274 11.75 12.71 -16.30
CA LEU A 274 10.50 12.32 -16.96
C LEU A 274 9.41 13.39 -16.82
N ASP A 275 9.26 13.98 -15.62
CA ASP A 275 8.29 15.05 -15.37
C ASP A 275 8.59 16.31 -16.20
N LYS A 276 9.87 16.68 -16.36
CA LYS A 276 10.29 17.77 -17.26
C LYS A 276 9.88 17.50 -18.72
N ARG A 277 9.86 16.24 -19.14
CA ARG A 277 9.41 15.80 -20.48
C ARG A 277 7.91 15.51 -20.56
N LYS A 278 7.15 15.70 -19.47
CA LYS A 278 5.72 15.38 -19.35
C LYS A 278 5.40 13.91 -19.68
N ILE A 279 6.34 13.00 -19.41
CA ILE A 279 6.15 11.56 -19.60
C ILE A 279 5.57 10.98 -18.32
N TYR A 280 4.33 10.48 -18.39
CA TYR A 280 3.62 9.90 -17.26
C TYR A 280 3.12 8.50 -17.61
N ILE A 281 3.70 7.50 -16.95
CA ILE A 281 3.28 6.11 -17.12
C ILE A 281 2.19 5.83 -16.09
N LYS A 282 0.95 5.80 -16.56
CA LYS A 282 -0.27 5.53 -15.78
C LYS A 282 -0.95 4.27 -16.30
N VAL A 283 -1.78 3.66 -15.45
CA VAL A 283 -2.70 2.56 -15.78
C VAL A 283 -4.11 3.12 -15.80
#